data_AF-V4U024-F1
#
_entry.id   AF-V4U024-F1
#
_cell.length_a   1.000
_cell.length_b   1.000
_cell.length_c   1.000
_cell.angle_alpha   90.00
_cell.angle_beta   90.00
_cell.angle_gamma   90.00
#
_symmetry.space_group_name_H-M   'P 1'
#
loop_
_entity.id
_entity.type
_entity.pdbx_description
1 polymer ?
#
loop_
_entity_poly.entity_id
_entity_poly.type
_entity_poly.pdbx_seq_one_letter_code
_entity_poly.pdbx_strand_id
1 'polypeptide(L)'
;MRGEWKGLQALILKDCPYAYYIHCLAHRLPLALVAVSHEVVHVHHFFTKLTSITNIVGASWKRHDELKCAQAADIEYMISIDELESGRGLNQVGTLPRPGDTRWSSHFRLVSNLIKMFSATCPVLLNIIEDGTTAFQRGDADATYEVMTTFEFVFILHMMKEIIAITDILCQALQSKSQDILHAMHMVSSTKVLIQKLRDNGQGRARHQEDTFTVVDHYRVNIFYAAIDCQLQELNSRFNEHAVDLLILSSALDPRECRKSFRIGGICQLVKRFYTTDFTNAEKINLKNQLEHYEIIVLVLTLPMSTATSERSFLAMSIVKTRLRNKMEDEFLTDSLIMYIEREIAEKISIELIINEFRNIKERRVRFLCWGS
;
A
#
# COMPACT_ATOMS: atom_id res chain seq x y z
N MET A 1 18.95 1.16 8.02
CA MET A 1 18.85 1.27 9.50
C MET A 1 19.93 0.43 10.17
N ARG A 2 21.20 0.85 10.07
CA ARG A 2 22.31 0.33 10.89
C ARG A 2 22.82 1.53 11.69
N GLY A 3 22.22 1.78 12.85
CA GLY A 3 22.69 2.78 13.81
C GLY A 3 23.28 2.08 15.04
N GLU A 4 23.92 2.86 15.92
CA GLU A 4 24.62 2.38 17.13
C GLU A 4 23.84 1.37 17.99
N TRP A 5 22.51 1.42 17.97
CA TRP A 5 21.62 0.62 18.82
C TRP A 5 21.24 -0.76 18.27
N LYS A 6 22.12 -1.42 17.51
CA LYS A 6 21.88 -2.76 16.89
C LYS A 6 20.58 -2.89 16.06
N GLY A 7 19.93 -1.78 15.73
CA GLY A 7 18.68 -1.72 14.96
C GLY A 7 17.42 -2.02 15.79
N LEU A 8 16.30 -1.38 15.43
CA LEU A 8 14.99 -1.52 16.08
C LEU A 8 14.54 -2.98 16.23
N GLN A 9 14.87 -3.84 15.26
CA GLN A 9 14.57 -5.27 15.29
C GLN A 9 15.16 -5.96 16.53
N ALA A 10 16.42 -5.68 16.87
CA ALA A 10 17.08 -6.33 18.00
C ALA A 10 16.46 -5.94 19.35
N LEU A 11 15.95 -4.70 19.45
CA LEU A 11 15.24 -4.23 20.64
C LEU A 11 13.88 -4.93 20.79
N ILE A 12 13.11 -5.04 19.71
CA ILE A 12 11.82 -5.75 19.73
C ILE A 12 11.99 -7.22 20.08
N LEU A 13 13.02 -7.89 19.52
CA LEU A 13 13.29 -9.30 19.81
C LEU A 13 13.73 -9.56 21.25
N LYS A 14 14.24 -8.54 21.96
CA LYS A 14 14.58 -8.67 23.38
C LYS A 14 13.33 -8.84 24.23
N ASP A 15 12.27 -8.09 23.93
CA ASP A 15 11.02 -8.09 24.69
C ASP A 15 10.00 -9.10 24.13
N CYS A 16 10.08 -9.42 22.84
CA CYS A 16 9.21 -10.35 22.14
C CYS A 16 10.04 -11.34 21.29
N PRO A 17 10.56 -12.43 21.88
CA PRO A 17 11.46 -13.36 21.20
C PRO A 17 10.84 -14.05 19.98
N TYR A 18 9.51 -14.20 19.97
CA TYR A 18 8.74 -14.87 18.93
C TYR A 18 8.16 -13.89 17.88
N ALA A 19 8.52 -12.60 17.94
CA ALA A 19 8.01 -11.61 17.01
C ALA A 19 8.58 -11.82 15.59
N TYR A 20 7.71 -11.90 14.60
CA TYR A 20 8.11 -11.92 13.20
C TYR A 20 8.46 -10.51 12.73
N TYR A 21 9.69 -10.36 12.23
CA TYR A 21 10.14 -9.11 11.62
C TYR A 21 10.09 -9.22 10.10
N ILE A 22 9.30 -8.34 9.47
CA ILE A 22 9.22 -8.21 8.02
C ILE A 22 9.77 -6.82 7.64
N HIS A 23 10.74 -6.79 6.74
CA HIS A 23 11.25 -5.53 6.21
C HIS A 23 10.17 -4.81 5.38
N CYS A 24 10.19 -3.47 5.42
CA CYS A 24 9.27 -2.64 4.63
C CYS A 24 9.33 -2.98 3.13
N LEU A 25 8.18 -3.34 2.55
CA LEU A 25 8.07 -3.77 1.16
C LEU A 25 8.45 -2.66 0.18
N ALA A 26 8.07 -1.41 0.49
CA ALA A 26 8.43 -0.23 -0.29
C ALA A 26 9.94 0.01 -0.36
N HIS A 27 10.70 -0.46 0.64
CA HIS A 27 12.17 -0.40 0.62
C HIS A 27 12.80 -1.65 0.00
N ARG A 28 12.16 -2.83 0.11
CA ARG A 28 12.67 -4.07 -0.45
C ARG A 28 12.73 -4.07 -1.97
N LEU A 29 11.76 -3.44 -2.63
CA LEU A 29 11.65 -3.48 -4.09
C LEU A 29 12.73 -2.65 -4.82
N PRO A 30 13.05 -1.41 -4.42
CA PRO A 30 14.22 -0.70 -4.96
C PRO A 30 15.52 -1.50 -4.80
N LEU A 31 15.70 -2.23 -3.69
CA LEU A 31 16.92 -3.03 -3.50
C LEU A 31 17.03 -4.22 -4.47
N ALA A 32 15.92 -4.73 -5.00
CA ALA A 32 15.94 -5.77 -6.04
C ALA A 32 16.56 -5.24 -7.34
N LEU A 33 16.14 -4.05 -7.78
CA LEU A 33 16.68 -3.41 -8.98
C LEU A 33 18.15 -3.00 -8.81
N VAL A 34 18.56 -2.58 -7.60
CA VAL A 34 19.97 -2.31 -7.30
C VAL A 34 20.79 -3.59 -7.46
N ALA A 35 20.30 -4.71 -6.93
CA ALA A 35 20.98 -5.99 -7.07
C ALA A 35 21.15 -6.39 -8.54
N VAL A 36 20.13 -6.22 -9.40
CA VAL A 36 20.26 -6.45 -10.85
C VAL A 36 21.41 -5.65 -11.46
N SER A 37 21.53 -4.37 -11.08
CA SER A 37 22.62 -3.52 -11.57
C SER A 37 24.00 -3.92 -11.06
N HIS A 38 24.12 -4.77 -10.04
CA HIS A 38 25.42 -5.29 -9.58
C HIS A 38 25.73 -6.68 -10.16
N GLU A 39 24.71 -7.51 -10.36
CA GLU A 39 24.86 -8.86 -10.91
C GLU A 39 25.05 -8.87 -12.43
N VAL A 40 24.49 -7.89 -13.16
CA VAL A 40 24.63 -7.77 -14.61
C VAL A 40 25.56 -6.61 -14.96
N VAL A 41 26.81 -6.92 -15.31
CA VAL A 41 27.89 -5.93 -15.56
C VAL A 41 27.49 -4.88 -16.61
N HIS A 42 26.85 -5.28 -17.70
CA HIS A 42 26.41 -4.34 -18.74
C HIS A 42 25.37 -3.35 -18.22
N VAL A 43 24.45 -3.80 -17.36
CA VAL A 43 23.46 -2.95 -16.70
C VAL A 43 24.15 -2.01 -15.69
N HIS A 44 25.15 -2.49 -14.96
CA HIS A 44 25.98 -1.65 -14.09
C HIS A 44 26.63 -0.50 -14.86
N HIS A 45 27.33 -0.84 -15.94
CA HIS A 45 28.01 0.12 -16.80
C HIS A 45 27.02 1.13 -17.38
N PHE A 46 25.86 0.67 -17.85
CA PHE A 46 24.79 1.55 -18.33
C PHE A 46 24.41 2.61 -17.28
N PHE A 47 24.17 2.24 -16.01
CA PHE A 47 23.78 3.21 -14.98
C PHE A 47 24.91 4.18 -14.59
N THR A 48 26.17 3.71 -14.64
CA THR A 48 27.34 4.57 -14.45
C THR A 48 27.43 5.61 -15.56
N LYS A 49 27.25 5.19 -16.82
CA LYS A 49 27.27 6.09 -17.99
C LYS A 49 26.08 7.04 -18.01
N LEU A 50 24.89 6.56 -17.64
CA LEU A 50 23.69 7.38 -17.45
C LEU A 50 23.94 8.50 -16.43
N THR A 51 24.62 8.19 -15.33
CA THR A 51 25.00 9.19 -14.32
C THR A 51 25.98 10.21 -14.90
N SER A 52 26.99 9.78 -15.66
CA SER A 52 27.91 10.69 -16.37
C SER A 52 27.18 11.66 -17.30
N ILE A 53 26.24 11.16 -18.11
CA ILE A 53 25.40 12.00 -19.00
C ILE A 53 24.71 13.10 -18.20
N THR A 54 24.03 12.74 -17.11
CA THR A 54 23.33 13.73 -16.27
C THR A 54 24.25 14.76 -15.64
N ASN A 55 25.45 14.34 -15.24
CA ASN A 55 26.42 15.22 -14.61
C ASN A 55 27.02 16.21 -15.61
N ILE A 56 27.32 15.77 -16.84
CA ILE A 56 27.90 16.62 -17.89
C ILE A 56 26.88 17.64 -18.38
N VAL A 57 25.68 17.16 -18.74
CA VAL A 57 24.60 17.97 -19.30
C VAL A 57 23.99 18.88 -18.21
N GLY A 58 23.88 18.38 -16.98
CA GLY A 58 23.37 19.12 -15.82
C GLY A 58 24.44 19.88 -15.01
N ALA A 59 25.66 20.03 -15.53
CA ALA A 59 26.77 20.68 -14.81
C ALA A 59 26.55 22.18 -14.61
N SER A 60 25.83 22.83 -15.51
CA SER A 60 25.60 24.27 -15.48
C SER A 60 24.17 24.62 -15.90
N TRP A 61 23.70 25.78 -15.43
CA TRP A 61 22.39 26.30 -15.82
C TRP A 61 22.29 26.55 -17.32
N LYS A 62 23.40 26.95 -17.97
CA LYS A 62 23.46 27.22 -19.41
C LYS A 62 23.17 25.95 -20.22
N ARG A 63 23.85 24.84 -19.90
CA ARG A 63 23.64 23.54 -20.58
C ARG A 63 22.23 22.99 -20.35
N HIS A 64 21.70 23.23 -19.15
CA HIS A 64 20.32 22.86 -18.83
C HIS A 64 19.30 23.63 -19.67
N ASP A 65 19.57 24.90 -19.97
CA ASP A 65 18.74 25.72 -20.85
C ASP A 65 18.88 25.30 -22.32
N GLU A 66 20.12 25.09 -22.79
CA GLU A 66 20.41 24.56 -24.13
C GLU A 66 19.67 23.24 -24.39
N LEU A 67 19.68 22.32 -23.41
CA LEU A 67 18.96 21.05 -23.49
C LEU A 67 17.44 21.24 -23.63
N LYS A 68 16.87 22.18 -22.87
CA LYS A 68 15.43 22.48 -22.94
C LYS A 68 15.04 23.12 -24.28
N CYS A 69 15.86 24.03 -24.79
CA CYS A 69 15.67 24.66 -26.08
C CYS A 69 15.74 23.63 -27.21
N ALA A 70 16.75 22.75 -27.19
CA ALA A 70 16.87 21.64 -28.14
C ALA A 70 15.66 20.69 -28.07
N GLN A 71 15.20 20.35 -26.87
CA GLN A 71 14.01 19.50 -26.71
C GLN A 71 12.74 20.18 -27.24
N ALA A 72 12.56 21.49 -26.99
CA ALA A 72 11.42 22.23 -27.49
C ALA A 72 11.41 22.26 -29.04
N ALA A 73 12.57 22.45 -29.66
CA ALA A 73 12.72 22.40 -31.11
C ALA A 73 12.42 21.01 -31.68
N ASP A 74 12.90 19.94 -31.04
CA ASP A 74 12.59 18.56 -31.43
C ASP A 74 11.07 18.30 -31.36
N ILE A 75 10.41 18.74 -30.29
CA ILE A 75 8.97 18.58 -30.12
C ILE A 75 8.20 19.36 -31.20
N GLU A 76 8.60 20.60 -31.48
CA GLU A 76 7.98 21.42 -32.52
C GLU A 76 8.14 20.78 -33.91
N TYR A 77 9.32 20.26 -34.21
CA TYR A 77 9.57 19.51 -35.44
C TYR A 77 8.68 18.26 -35.53
N MET A 78 8.59 17.47 -34.48
CA MET A 78 7.77 16.24 -34.45
C MET A 78 6.26 16.54 -34.58
N ILE A 79 5.80 17.69 -34.08
CA ILE A 79 4.42 18.18 -34.31
C ILE A 79 4.24 18.59 -35.78
N SER A 80 5.25 19.24 -36.38
CA SER A 80 5.16 19.69 -37.77
C SER A 80 5.06 18.56 -38.81
N ILE A 81 5.58 17.38 -38.48
CA ILE A 81 5.50 16.17 -39.31
C ILE A 81 4.35 15.25 -38.91
N ASP A 82 3.41 15.72 -38.08
CA ASP A 82 2.25 14.99 -37.56
C ASP A 82 2.61 13.68 -36.80
N GLU A 83 3.84 13.54 -36.29
CA GLU A 83 4.22 12.42 -35.41
C GLU A 83 3.80 12.64 -33.95
N LEU A 84 3.54 13.89 -33.55
CA LEU A 84 3.02 14.24 -32.23
C LEU A 84 1.78 15.14 -32.30
N GLU A 85 0.77 14.82 -31.49
CA GLU A 85 -0.39 15.68 -31.30
C GLU A 85 -0.09 16.85 -30.36
N SER A 86 -0.62 18.02 -30.68
CA SER A 86 -0.58 19.20 -29.80
C SER A 86 -1.80 19.22 -28.88
N GLY A 87 -1.57 19.42 -27.58
CA GLY A 87 -2.65 19.47 -26.59
C GLY A 87 -2.21 19.99 -25.23
N ARG A 88 -3.16 20.49 -24.43
CA ARG A 88 -2.86 21.06 -23.10
C ARG A 88 -2.26 19.98 -22.20
N GLY A 89 -0.98 20.16 -21.85
CA GLY A 89 -0.22 19.25 -20.99
C GLY A 89 0.51 18.12 -21.72
N LEU A 90 0.38 18.01 -23.05
CA LEU A 90 1.19 17.10 -23.87
C LEU A 90 2.55 17.70 -24.19
N ASN A 91 3.53 16.83 -24.49
CA ASN A 91 4.88 17.19 -24.95
C ASN A 91 5.56 18.27 -24.09
N GLN A 92 5.42 18.18 -22.76
CA GLN A 92 6.05 19.14 -21.86
C GLN A 92 7.58 19.00 -21.91
N VAL A 93 8.27 20.13 -22.01
CA VAL A 93 9.72 20.22 -21.88
C VAL A 93 10.13 19.72 -20.49
N GLY A 94 10.98 18.70 -20.48
CA GLY A 94 11.41 17.98 -19.29
C GLY A 94 12.76 18.47 -18.77
N THR A 95 13.26 17.75 -17.77
CA THR A 95 14.62 17.90 -17.26
C THR A 95 15.24 16.52 -17.05
N LEU A 96 16.56 16.42 -17.12
CA LEU A 96 17.28 15.24 -16.65
C LEU A 96 17.50 15.38 -15.15
N PRO A 97 16.75 14.66 -14.30
CA PRO A 97 16.96 14.74 -12.85
C PRO A 97 18.30 14.12 -12.50
N ARG A 98 19.00 14.68 -11.51
CA ARG A 98 20.17 14.02 -10.95
C ARG A 98 19.73 12.66 -10.36
N PRO A 99 20.50 11.58 -10.61
CA PRO A 99 20.21 10.29 -9.99
C PRO A 99 20.31 10.44 -8.47
N GLY A 100 19.32 9.89 -7.76
CA GLY A 100 19.43 9.69 -6.33
C GLY A 100 19.88 8.26 -6.07
N ASP A 101 21.09 8.09 -5.52
CA ASP A 101 21.81 6.81 -5.33
C ASP A 101 21.02 5.69 -4.62
N THR A 102 19.85 5.98 -4.07
CA THR A 102 19.05 5.04 -3.25
C THR A 102 17.58 4.93 -3.66
N ARG A 103 17.11 5.65 -4.70
CA ARG A 103 15.68 5.68 -5.07
C ARG A 103 15.50 5.33 -6.54
N TRP A 104 15.23 4.07 -6.84
CA TRP A 104 14.97 3.59 -8.20
C TRP A 104 13.84 4.30 -8.95
N SER A 105 12.86 4.87 -8.24
CA SER A 105 11.85 5.73 -8.88
C SER A 105 12.46 6.99 -9.51
N SER A 106 13.60 7.48 -9.00
CA SER A 106 14.38 8.55 -9.64
C SER A 106 15.09 8.06 -10.91
N HIS A 107 15.63 6.84 -10.89
CA HIS A 107 16.22 6.21 -12.07
C HIS A 107 15.17 5.92 -13.16
N PHE A 108 13.94 5.52 -12.80
CA PHE A 108 12.85 5.39 -13.76
C PHE A 108 12.59 6.71 -14.49
N ARG A 109 12.44 7.81 -13.73
CA ARG A 109 12.24 9.15 -14.30
C ARG A 109 13.42 9.55 -15.17
N LEU A 110 14.64 9.27 -14.72
CA LEU A 110 15.85 9.58 -15.48
C LEU A 110 15.90 8.82 -16.81
N VAL A 111 15.75 7.49 -16.80
CA VAL A 111 15.69 6.65 -18.01
C VAL A 111 14.57 7.12 -18.95
N SER A 112 13.39 7.42 -18.39
CA SER A 112 12.25 7.92 -19.15
C SER A 112 12.52 9.26 -19.82
N ASN A 113 13.15 10.18 -19.10
CA ASN A 113 13.43 11.52 -19.61
C ASN A 113 14.57 11.47 -20.62
N LEU A 114 15.59 10.64 -20.41
CA LEU A 114 16.66 10.46 -21.39
C LEU A 114 16.12 9.93 -22.71
N ILE A 115 15.20 8.94 -22.71
CA ILE A 115 14.56 8.47 -23.95
C ILE A 115 13.85 9.63 -24.68
N LYS A 116 13.08 10.44 -23.94
CA LYS A 116 12.34 11.59 -24.51
C LYS A 116 13.25 12.72 -25.01
N MET A 117 14.44 12.83 -24.43
CA MET A 117 15.39 13.91 -24.68
C MET A 117 16.64 13.41 -25.40
N PHE A 118 16.61 12.20 -25.96
CA PHE A 118 17.79 11.53 -26.49
C PHE A 118 18.39 12.36 -27.64
N SER A 119 17.55 12.73 -28.61
CA SER A 119 17.90 13.61 -29.73
C SER A 119 18.46 14.93 -29.23
N ALA A 120 17.72 15.66 -28.37
CA ALA A 120 18.15 16.92 -27.76
C ALA A 120 19.45 16.83 -26.92
N THR A 121 19.81 15.66 -26.39
CA THR A 121 21.03 15.48 -25.59
C THR A 121 22.27 15.42 -26.49
N CYS A 122 22.16 14.85 -27.68
CA CYS A 122 23.25 14.78 -28.67
C CYS A 122 23.88 16.16 -29.01
N PRO A 123 23.13 17.17 -29.46
CA PRO A 123 23.70 18.47 -29.81
C PRO A 123 24.31 19.19 -28.61
N VAL A 124 23.76 19.00 -27.39
CA VAL A 124 24.37 19.56 -26.18
C VAL A 124 25.74 18.95 -25.91
N LEU A 125 25.90 17.63 -26.10
CA LEU A 125 27.20 16.99 -25.97
C LEU A 125 28.17 17.44 -27.09
N LEU A 126 27.71 17.52 -28.34
CA LEU A 126 28.51 18.01 -29.46
C LEU A 126 29.00 19.44 -29.25
N ASN A 127 28.14 20.34 -28.77
CA ASN A 127 28.54 21.72 -28.43
C ASN A 127 29.62 21.74 -27.34
N ILE A 128 29.58 20.83 -26.36
CA ILE A 128 30.63 20.75 -25.32
C ILE A 128 31.94 20.22 -25.90
N ILE A 129 31.90 19.32 -26.88
CA ILE A 129 33.09 18.80 -27.57
C ILE A 129 33.79 19.92 -28.33
N GLU A 130 33.04 20.78 -29.02
CA GLU A 130 33.57 21.91 -29.79
C GLU A 130 34.02 23.08 -28.90
N ASP A 131 33.13 23.53 -28.00
CA ASP A 131 33.28 24.78 -27.25
C ASP A 131 33.78 24.60 -25.79
N GLY A 132 34.06 23.36 -25.37
CA GLY A 132 34.42 23.07 -23.97
C GLY A 132 35.63 23.87 -23.49
N THR A 133 35.60 24.35 -22.23
CA THR A 133 36.67 25.23 -21.72
C THR A 133 37.95 24.47 -21.39
N THR A 134 37.86 23.17 -21.12
CA THR A 134 39.01 22.31 -20.80
C THR A 134 39.05 21.07 -21.69
N ALA A 135 40.25 20.59 -22.01
CA ALA A 135 40.43 19.35 -22.75
C ALA A 135 39.77 18.15 -22.07
N PHE A 136 39.75 18.13 -20.73
CA PHE A 136 39.06 17.13 -19.92
C PHE A 136 37.54 17.14 -20.17
N GLN A 137 36.90 18.32 -20.15
CA GLN A 137 35.47 18.44 -20.43
C GLN A 137 35.10 18.02 -21.86
N ARG A 138 35.95 18.35 -22.84
CA ARG A 138 35.75 17.94 -24.23
C ARG A 138 35.86 16.43 -24.38
N GLY A 139 36.91 15.83 -23.83
CA GLY A 139 37.11 14.38 -23.87
C GLY A 139 36.02 13.59 -23.14
N ASP A 140 35.56 14.07 -21.97
CA ASP A 140 34.45 13.45 -21.25
C ASP A 140 33.13 13.51 -22.04
N ALA A 141 32.85 14.64 -22.69
CA ALA A 141 31.67 14.80 -23.54
C ALA A 141 31.72 13.92 -24.79
N ASP A 142 32.89 13.83 -25.43
CA ASP A 142 33.15 12.99 -26.60
C ASP A 142 32.93 11.51 -26.28
N ALA A 143 33.61 11.00 -25.24
CA ALA A 143 33.45 9.63 -24.77
C ALA A 143 32.00 9.33 -24.34
N THR A 144 31.29 10.31 -23.79
CA THR A 144 29.88 10.16 -23.40
C THR A 144 28.97 10.08 -24.63
N TYR A 145 29.21 10.91 -25.64
CA TYR A 145 28.47 10.91 -26.89
C TYR A 145 28.68 9.59 -27.67
N GLU A 146 29.93 9.13 -27.79
CA GLU A 146 30.24 7.84 -28.41
C GLU A 146 29.50 6.69 -27.72
N VAL A 147 29.55 6.63 -26.38
CA VAL A 147 28.84 5.58 -25.62
C VAL A 147 27.34 5.68 -25.81
N MET A 148 26.75 6.87 -25.70
CA MET A 148 25.30 7.09 -25.79
C MET A 148 24.74 6.62 -27.14
N THR A 149 25.51 6.77 -28.21
CA THR A 149 25.12 6.41 -29.58
C THR A 149 25.39 4.94 -29.93
N THR A 150 26.03 4.16 -29.04
CA THR A 150 26.19 2.72 -29.24
C THR A 150 24.87 1.96 -29.19
N PHE A 151 24.77 0.90 -29.99
CA PHE A 151 23.64 -0.03 -29.93
C PHE A 151 23.46 -0.63 -28.54
N GLU A 152 24.55 -0.99 -27.85
CA GLU A 152 24.49 -1.56 -26.49
C GLU A 152 23.79 -0.60 -25.52
N PHE A 153 24.18 0.68 -25.51
CA PHE A 153 23.57 1.67 -24.62
C PHE A 153 22.09 1.86 -24.93
N VAL A 154 21.73 2.02 -26.20
CA VAL A 154 20.32 2.22 -26.62
C VAL A 154 19.49 0.98 -26.30
N PHE A 155 20.01 -0.21 -26.57
CA PHE A 155 19.34 -1.48 -26.24
C PHE A 155 19.06 -1.59 -24.74
N ILE A 156 20.07 -1.35 -23.89
CA ILE A 156 19.91 -1.42 -22.43
C ILE A 156 18.98 -0.31 -21.94
N LEU A 157 19.02 0.89 -22.52
CA LEU A 157 18.13 2.00 -22.18
C LEU A 157 16.66 1.61 -22.35
N HIS A 158 16.31 1.03 -23.50
CA HIS A 158 14.94 0.58 -23.79
C HIS A 158 14.54 -0.65 -22.95
N MET A 159 15.43 -1.63 -22.81
CA MET A 159 15.18 -2.80 -21.98
C MET A 159 14.91 -2.41 -20.52
N MET A 160 15.78 -1.58 -19.92
CA MET A 160 15.63 -1.15 -18.54
C MET A 160 14.40 -0.25 -18.36
N LYS A 161 14.01 0.53 -19.37
CA LYS A 161 12.76 1.31 -19.34
C LYS A 161 11.54 0.40 -19.14
N GLU A 162 11.46 -0.75 -19.82
CA GLU A 162 10.36 -1.70 -19.67
C GLU A 162 10.38 -2.40 -18.31
N ILE A 163 11.53 -2.93 -17.89
CA ILE A 163 11.68 -3.65 -16.60
C ILE A 163 11.37 -2.70 -15.42
N ILE A 164 11.93 -1.48 -15.45
CA ILE A 164 11.72 -0.50 -14.39
C ILE A 164 10.27 0.01 -14.40
N ALA A 165 9.62 0.16 -15.57
CA ALA A 165 8.22 0.59 -15.63
C ALA A 165 7.29 -0.37 -14.85
N ILE A 166 7.46 -1.67 -15.05
CA ILE A 166 6.64 -2.69 -14.36
C ILE A 166 6.86 -2.62 -12.86
N THR A 167 8.11 -2.49 -12.42
CA THR A 167 8.47 -2.45 -11.00
C THR A 167 8.14 -1.11 -10.34
N ASP A 168 8.14 0.01 -11.07
CA ASP A 168 7.74 1.33 -10.57
C ASP A 168 6.25 1.37 -10.23
N ILE A 169 5.38 0.73 -11.03
CA ILE A 169 3.95 0.58 -10.70
C ILE A 169 3.78 -0.11 -9.34
N LEU A 170 4.52 -1.21 -9.12
CA LEU A 170 4.50 -1.90 -7.84
C LEU A 170 5.08 -1.02 -6.71
N CYS A 171 6.16 -0.28 -6.96
CA CYS A 171 6.74 0.65 -5.98
C CYS A 171 5.72 1.70 -5.52
N GLN A 172 5.01 2.31 -6.46
CA GLN A 172 3.99 3.32 -6.16
C GLN A 172 2.81 2.71 -5.39
N ALA A 173 2.33 1.53 -5.79
CA ALA A 173 1.25 0.83 -5.11
C ALA A 173 1.62 0.48 -3.65
N LEU A 174 2.83 -0.06 -3.42
CA LEU A 174 3.32 -0.42 -2.08
C LEU A 174 3.59 0.79 -1.17
N GLN A 175 3.74 1.99 -1.74
CA GLN A 175 3.93 3.24 -1.01
C GLN A 175 2.60 3.95 -0.71
N SER A 176 1.48 3.50 -1.28
CA SER A 176 0.17 4.11 -1.06
C SER A 176 -0.37 3.84 0.34
N LYS A 177 -0.91 4.88 0.99
CA LYS A 177 -1.51 4.79 2.33
C LYS A 177 -2.84 4.03 2.35
N SER A 178 -3.54 3.98 1.21
CA SER A 178 -4.84 3.31 1.09
C SER A 178 -4.72 1.81 0.78
N GLN A 179 -3.50 1.31 0.59
CA GLN A 179 -3.25 -0.06 0.16
C GLN A 179 -3.55 -1.04 1.30
N ASP A 180 -4.32 -2.09 1.02
CA ASP A 180 -4.45 -3.24 1.91
C ASP A 180 -3.44 -4.35 1.56
N ILE A 181 -3.19 -5.23 2.53
CA ILE A 181 -2.17 -6.27 2.41
C ILE A 181 -2.50 -7.26 1.29
N LEU A 182 -3.77 -7.63 1.11
CA LEU A 182 -4.17 -8.61 0.10
C LEU A 182 -3.97 -8.03 -1.30
N HIS A 183 -4.42 -6.80 -1.54
CA HIS A 183 -4.20 -6.11 -2.80
C HIS A 183 -2.71 -5.91 -3.07
N ALA A 184 -1.90 -5.55 -2.06
CA ALA A 184 -0.45 -5.47 -2.19
C ALA A 184 0.19 -6.81 -2.63
N MET A 185 -0.21 -7.94 -2.02
CA MET A 185 0.32 -9.26 -2.39
C MET A 185 -0.14 -9.72 -3.79
N HIS A 186 -1.37 -9.36 -4.19
CA HIS A 186 -1.84 -9.57 -5.54
C HIS A 186 -1.01 -8.76 -6.56
N MET A 187 -0.68 -7.50 -6.25
CA MET A 187 0.19 -6.66 -7.08
C MET A 187 1.60 -7.25 -7.21
N VAL A 188 2.18 -7.77 -6.12
CA VAL A 188 3.48 -8.47 -6.16
C VAL A 188 3.42 -9.67 -7.12
N SER A 189 2.39 -10.51 -6.99
CA SER A 189 2.20 -11.69 -7.84
C SER A 189 2.00 -11.31 -9.30
N SER A 190 1.18 -10.30 -9.57
CA SER A 190 0.94 -9.76 -10.92
C SER A 190 2.22 -9.23 -11.55
N THR A 191 3.04 -8.53 -10.77
CA THR A 191 4.34 -7.98 -11.21
C THR A 191 5.30 -9.11 -11.62
N LYS A 192 5.39 -10.18 -10.81
CA LYS A 192 6.20 -11.36 -11.15
C LYS A 192 5.74 -11.98 -12.48
N VAL A 193 4.43 -12.12 -12.69
CA VAL A 193 3.85 -12.63 -13.94
C VAL A 193 4.16 -11.73 -15.14
N LEU A 194 4.06 -10.41 -14.99
CA LEU A 194 4.38 -9.47 -16.08
C LEU A 194 5.85 -9.55 -16.50
N ILE A 195 6.77 -9.64 -15.53
CA ILE A 195 8.20 -9.79 -15.81
C ILE A 195 8.49 -11.15 -16.44
N GLN A 196 7.84 -12.23 -15.99
CA GLN A 196 7.95 -13.54 -16.62
C GLN A 196 7.45 -13.52 -18.07
N LYS A 197 6.35 -12.82 -18.36
CA LYS A 197 5.86 -12.66 -19.74
C LYS A 197 6.86 -11.94 -20.65
N LEU A 198 7.61 -10.95 -20.13
CA LEU A 198 8.69 -10.32 -20.91
C LEU A 198 9.75 -11.35 -21.31
N ARG A 199 10.11 -12.25 -20.39
CA ARG A 199 11.04 -13.37 -20.66
C ARG A 199 10.50 -14.31 -21.74
N ASP A 200 9.26 -14.76 -21.58
CA ASP A 200 8.66 -15.78 -22.43
C ASP A 200 8.39 -15.28 -23.86
N ASN A 201 7.98 -14.01 -24.00
CA ASN A 201 7.80 -13.36 -25.30
C ASN A 201 9.13 -13.28 -26.09
N GLY A 202 10.25 -13.13 -25.39
CA GLY A 202 11.59 -13.18 -25.98
C GLY A 202 11.97 -14.57 -26.52
N GLN A 203 11.28 -15.64 -26.08
CA GLN A 203 11.60 -17.02 -26.42
C GLN A 203 10.96 -17.49 -27.75
N GLY A 204 9.84 -16.90 -28.16
CA GLY A 204 8.94 -17.38 -29.21
C GLY A 204 9.41 -17.36 -30.68
N ARG A 205 10.69 -17.08 -30.98
CA ARG A 205 11.20 -17.02 -32.38
C ARG A 205 12.33 -18.00 -32.72
N ALA A 206 12.76 -18.84 -31.77
CA ALA A 206 13.89 -19.75 -31.99
C ALA A 206 13.45 -21.22 -32.02
N ARG A 207 12.82 -21.64 -33.13
CA ARG A 207 12.87 -23.04 -33.55
C ARG A 207 13.55 -23.03 -34.92
N HIS A 208 14.77 -23.55 -34.96
CA HIS A 208 15.69 -23.66 -36.11
C HIS A 208 16.61 -22.46 -36.37
N GLN A 209 17.71 -22.36 -35.62
CA GLN A 209 19.00 -22.07 -36.26
C GLN A 209 20.15 -22.60 -35.41
N GLU A 210 20.98 -23.45 -36.02
CA GLU A 210 22.15 -24.11 -35.44
C GLU A 210 23.32 -23.13 -35.25
N ASP A 211 24.04 -23.31 -34.13
CA ASP A 211 25.45 -23.01 -33.87
C ASP A 211 26.13 -21.91 -34.72
N THR A 212 25.90 -20.66 -34.34
CA THR A 212 26.94 -19.64 -34.31
C THR A 212 26.71 -18.80 -33.06
N PHE A 213 27.74 -18.58 -32.23
CA PHE A 213 27.64 -17.69 -31.07
C PHE A 213 27.49 -16.25 -31.61
N THR A 214 26.26 -15.80 -31.85
CA THR A 214 26.02 -14.54 -32.56
C THR A 214 26.00 -13.36 -31.59
N VAL A 215 26.31 -12.17 -32.09
CA VAL A 215 26.14 -10.90 -31.36
C VAL A 215 24.71 -10.79 -30.77
N VAL A 216 23.72 -11.36 -31.46
CA VAL A 216 22.33 -11.45 -31.00
C VAL A 216 22.21 -12.32 -29.73
N ASP A 217 22.91 -13.44 -29.65
CA ASP A 217 22.90 -14.31 -28.47
C ASP A 217 23.54 -13.60 -27.26
N HIS A 218 24.56 -12.78 -27.49
CA HIS A 218 25.14 -11.96 -26.42
C HIS A 218 24.09 -11.01 -25.80
N TYR A 219 23.41 -10.20 -26.62
CA TYR A 219 22.38 -9.28 -26.12
C TYR A 219 21.17 -9.99 -25.51
N ARG A 220 20.77 -11.13 -26.09
CA ARG A 220 19.59 -11.87 -25.66
C ARG A 220 19.84 -12.65 -24.37
N VAL A 221 20.94 -13.40 -24.28
CA VAL A 221 21.22 -14.30 -23.16
C VAL A 221 21.94 -13.56 -22.04
N ASN A 222 23.06 -12.89 -22.35
CA ASN A 222 23.94 -12.33 -21.32
C ASN A 222 23.44 -10.99 -20.76
N ILE A 223 22.59 -10.28 -21.49
CA ILE A 223 22.05 -8.98 -21.07
C ILE A 223 20.56 -9.11 -20.74
N PHE A 224 19.72 -9.44 -21.74
CA PHE A 224 18.27 -9.43 -21.58
C PHE A 224 17.75 -10.48 -20.61
N TYR A 225 18.03 -11.77 -20.85
CA TYR A 225 17.59 -12.82 -19.94
C TYR A 225 18.30 -12.73 -18.59
N ALA A 226 19.59 -12.42 -18.55
CA ALA A 226 20.31 -12.22 -17.29
C ALA A 226 19.66 -11.13 -16.41
N ALA A 227 19.28 -9.98 -16.99
CA ALA A 227 18.61 -8.90 -16.25
C ALA A 227 17.22 -9.31 -15.74
N ILE A 228 16.42 -9.98 -16.57
CA ILE A 228 15.07 -10.43 -16.20
C ILE A 228 15.12 -11.54 -15.14
N ASP A 229 15.98 -12.53 -15.32
CA ASP A 229 16.12 -13.67 -14.41
C ASP A 229 16.64 -13.20 -13.06
N CYS A 230 17.61 -12.28 -13.04
CA CYS A 230 18.07 -11.64 -11.80
C CYS A 230 16.93 -10.85 -11.12
N GLN A 231 16.15 -10.08 -11.88
CA GLN A 231 15.01 -9.34 -11.32
C GLN A 231 13.96 -10.27 -10.70
N LEU A 232 13.64 -11.39 -11.38
CA LEU A 232 12.72 -12.40 -10.86
C LEU A 232 13.27 -13.09 -9.62
N GLN A 233 14.55 -13.46 -9.63
CA GLN A 233 15.23 -14.08 -8.49
C GLN A 233 15.18 -13.16 -7.27
N GLU A 234 15.48 -11.88 -7.44
CA GLU A 234 15.44 -10.89 -6.36
C GLU A 234 14.02 -10.66 -5.83
N LEU A 235 13.02 -10.58 -6.72
CA LEU A 235 11.61 -10.52 -6.33
C LEU A 235 11.17 -11.78 -5.57
N ASN A 236 11.59 -12.96 -6.00
CA ASN A 236 11.24 -14.22 -5.35
C ASN A 236 11.92 -14.38 -4.00
N SER A 237 13.20 -13.99 -3.88
CA SER A 237 13.93 -14.00 -2.61
C SER A 237 13.30 -13.05 -1.58
N ARG A 238 12.98 -11.82 -2.02
CA ARG A 238 12.45 -10.76 -1.13
C ARG A 238 10.97 -10.91 -0.80
N PHE A 239 10.19 -11.48 -1.72
CA PHE A 239 8.78 -11.84 -1.56
C PHE A 239 8.63 -13.35 -1.69
N ASN A 240 9.29 -14.08 -0.80
CA ASN A 240 9.19 -15.53 -0.74
C ASN A 240 7.81 -15.97 -0.22
N GLU A 241 7.43 -17.20 -0.54
CA GLU A 241 6.11 -17.75 -0.22
C GLU A 241 5.81 -17.68 1.28
N HIS A 242 6.80 -18.01 2.13
CA HIS A 242 6.62 -17.97 3.58
C HIS A 242 6.28 -16.57 4.11
N ALA A 243 6.96 -15.52 3.63
CA ALA A 243 6.70 -14.14 4.04
C ALA A 243 5.38 -13.62 3.47
N VAL A 244 5.05 -14.00 2.23
CA VAL A 244 3.78 -13.63 1.59
C VAL A 244 2.60 -14.30 2.31
N ASP A 245 2.70 -15.59 2.63
CA ASP A 245 1.71 -16.33 3.39
C ASP A 245 1.48 -15.72 4.77
N LEU A 246 2.55 -15.38 5.48
CA LEU A 246 2.47 -14.70 6.78
C LEU A 246 1.69 -13.38 6.67
N LEU A 247 1.98 -12.56 5.65
CA LEU A 247 1.29 -11.29 5.41
C LEU A 247 -0.19 -11.50 5.07
N ILE A 248 -0.49 -12.44 4.17
CA ILE A 248 -1.86 -12.77 3.77
C ILE A 248 -2.68 -13.23 4.98
N LEU A 249 -2.13 -14.09 5.84
CA LEU A 249 -2.82 -14.54 7.04
C LEU A 249 -2.93 -13.41 8.08
N SER A 250 -1.91 -12.56 8.23
CA SER A 250 -1.92 -11.39 9.10
C SER A 250 -2.97 -10.36 8.69
N SER A 251 -3.39 -10.32 7.41
CA SER A 251 -4.50 -9.46 6.97
C SER A 251 -5.81 -9.76 7.69
N ALA A 252 -5.99 -10.98 8.22
CA ALA A 252 -7.15 -11.35 9.04
C ALA A 252 -7.19 -10.61 10.40
N LEU A 253 -6.09 -9.96 10.79
CA LEU A 253 -5.98 -9.13 11.98
C LEU A 253 -6.15 -7.63 11.67
N ASP A 254 -6.32 -7.22 10.40
CA ASP A 254 -6.57 -5.81 10.05
C ASP A 254 -7.99 -5.42 10.50
N PRO A 255 -8.14 -4.44 11.42
CA PRO A 255 -9.46 -4.02 11.90
C PRO A 255 -10.40 -3.54 10.80
N ARG A 256 -9.86 -3.05 9.67
CA ARG A 256 -10.66 -2.61 8.51
C ARG A 256 -11.30 -3.79 7.78
N GLU A 257 -10.59 -4.91 7.71
CA GLU A 257 -11.08 -6.15 7.09
C GLU A 257 -11.97 -6.92 8.07
N CYS A 258 -11.67 -6.91 9.37
CA CYS A 258 -12.52 -7.48 10.41
C CYS A 258 -13.94 -6.89 10.43
N ARG A 259 -14.11 -5.63 10.01
CA ARG A 259 -15.44 -4.99 9.87
C ARG A 259 -16.26 -5.53 8.71
N LYS A 260 -15.62 -6.03 7.64
CA LYS A 260 -16.31 -6.56 6.45
C LYS A 260 -16.61 -8.04 6.60
N SER A 261 -15.61 -8.82 7.01
CA SER A 261 -15.72 -10.27 7.20
C SER A 261 -14.62 -10.75 8.14
N PHE A 262 -14.98 -11.41 9.23
CA PHE A 262 -14.01 -11.93 10.18
C PHE A 262 -13.40 -13.25 9.65
N ARG A 263 -12.15 -13.22 9.20
CA ARG A 263 -11.48 -14.39 8.58
C ARG A 263 -10.94 -15.36 9.65
N ILE A 264 -11.83 -15.99 10.43
CA ILE A 264 -11.49 -16.94 11.50
C ILE A 264 -10.51 -18.00 11.02
N GLY A 265 -10.80 -18.62 9.86
CA GLY A 265 -9.92 -19.64 9.28
C GLY A 265 -8.50 -19.14 9.03
N GLY A 266 -8.34 -17.87 8.65
CA GLY A 266 -7.03 -17.24 8.46
C GLY A 266 -6.25 -17.11 9.77
N ILE A 267 -6.91 -16.66 10.85
CA ILE A 267 -6.29 -16.56 12.18
C ILE A 267 -5.89 -17.94 12.70
N CYS A 268 -6.76 -18.94 12.56
CA CYS A 268 -6.43 -20.31 12.95
C CYS A 268 -5.23 -20.87 12.15
N GLN A 269 -5.15 -20.58 10.85
CA GLN A 269 -4.01 -20.98 10.03
C GLN A 269 -2.73 -20.22 10.42
N LEU A 270 -2.82 -18.94 10.77
CA LEU A 270 -1.71 -18.13 11.24
C LEU A 270 -1.08 -18.77 12.47
N VAL A 271 -1.90 -19.09 13.47
CA VAL A 271 -1.45 -19.74 14.70
C VAL A 271 -0.86 -21.12 14.43
N LYS A 272 -1.54 -21.93 13.61
CA LYS A 272 -1.08 -23.30 13.30
C LYS A 272 0.24 -23.34 12.54
N ARG A 273 0.49 -22.37 11.65
CA ARG A 273 1.67 -22.37 10.77
C ARG A 273 2.85 -21.59 11.34
N PHE A 274 2.59 -20.46 12.01
CA PHE A 274 3.64 -19.52 12.42
C PHE A 274 3.83 -19.43 13.94
N TYR A 275 2.84 -19.82 14.75
CA TYR A 275 2.93 -19.76 16.23
C TYR A 275 2.76 -21.15 16.83
N THR A 276 3.56 -22.11 16.34
CA THR A 276 3.43 -23.52 16.72
C THR A 276 3.80 -23.77 18.19
N THR A 277 4.78 -23.04 18.71
CA THR A 277 5.31 -23.13 20.07
C THR A 277 4.48 -22.38 21.10
N ASP A 278 3.76 -21.35 20.66
CA ASP A 278 3.09 -20.42 21.58
C ASP A 278 1.70 -20.92 22.00
N PHE A 279 1.20 -21.94 21.31
CA PHE A 279 -0.11 -22.54 21.56
C PHE A 279 -0.02 -24.06 21.61
N THR A 280 -0.60 -24.64 22.65
CA THR A 280 -0.85 -26.08 22.74
C THR A 280 -1.90 -26.53 21.73
N ASN A 281 -1.95 -27.83 21.44
CA ASN A 281 -2.96 -28.37 20.51
C ASN A 281 -4.41 -28.14 21.01
N ALA A 282 -4.61 -28.18 22.33
CA ALA A 282 -5.92 -27.90 22.93
C ALA A 282 -6.31 -26.41 22.74
N GLU A 283 -5.38 -25.49 22.98
CA GLU A 283 -5.62 -24.05 22.76
C GLU A 283 -5.90 -23.73 21.30
N LYS A 284 -5.21 -24.38 20.35
CA LYS A 284 -5.46 -24.21 18.91
C LYS A 284 -6.88 -24.63 18.50
N ILE A 285 -7.43 -25.67 19.13
CA ILE A 285 -8.81 -26.12 18.87
C ILE A 285 -9.79 -25.15 19.51
N ASN A 286 -9.57 -24.78 20.77
CA ASN A 286 -10.45 -23.87 21.50
C ASN A 286 -10.48 -22.46 20.89
N LEU A 287 -9.36 -22.00 20.34
CA LEU A 287 -9.24 -20.70 19.67
C LEU A 287 -10.31 -20.52 18.58
N LYS A 288 -10.57 -21.56 17.78
CA LYS A 288 -11.59 -21.48 16.73
C LYS A 288 -12.97 -21.19 17.34
N ASN A 289 -13.35 -21.93 18.38
CA ASN A 289 -14.62 -21.73 19.07
C ASN A 289 -14.69 -20.32 19.68
N GLN A 290 -13.61 -19.84 20.30
CA GLN A 290 -13.57 -18.49 20.89
C GLN A 290 -13.74 -17.39 19.83
N LEU A 291 -13.12 -17.54 18.67
CA LEU A 291 -13.23 -16.59 17.56
C LEU A 291 -14.65 -16.56 16.98
N GLU A 292 -15.33 -17.72 16.87
CA GLU A 292 -16.73 -17.79 16.44
C GLU A 292 -17.67 -17.09 17.43
N HIS A 293 -17.46 -17.29 18.74
CA HIS A 293 -18.22 -16.56 19.76
C HIS A 293 -17.97 -15.05 19.69
N TYR A 294 -16.72 -14.64 19.48
CA TYR A 294 -16.37 -13.22 19.33
C TYR A 294 -17.10 -12.58 18.15
N GLU A 295 -17.14 -13.25 16.99
CA GLU A 295 -17.88 -12.76 15.81
C GLU A 295 -19.37 -12.55 16.11
N ILE A 296 -20.00 -13.51 16.80
CA ILE A 296 -21.41 -13.39 17.22
C ILE A 296 -21.61 -12.22 18.17
N ILE A 297 -20.73 -12.05 19.17
CA ILE A 297 -20.81 -10.94 20.13
C ILE A 297 -20.67 -9.59 19.41
N VAL A 298 -19.71 -9.46 18.48
CA VAL A 298 -19.54 -8.25 17.69
C VAL A 298 -20.78 -7.97 16.85
N LEU A 299 -21.39 -8.97 16.21
CA LEU A 299 -22.64 -8.80 15.47
C LEU A 299 -23.78 -8.32 16.38
N VAL A 300 -23.96 -8.92 17.56
CA VAL A 300 -24.99 -8.52 18.53
C VAL A 300 -24.77 -7.09 19.03
N LEU A 301 -23.52 -6.68 19.25
CA LEU A 301 -23.17 -5.34 19.74
C LEU A 301 -23.21 -4.25 18.65
N THR A 302 -23.05 -4.63 17.37
CA THR A 302 -23.03 -3.69 16.23
C THR A 302 -24.35 -3.58 15.51
N LEU A 303 -25.22 -4.59 15.60
CA LEU A 303 -26.62 -4.43 15.28
C LEU A 303 -27.17 -3.36 16.23
N PRO A 304 -27.69 -2.22 15.73
CA PRO A 304 -28.49 -1.36 16.58
C PRO A 304 -29.65 -2.24 17.02
N MET A 305 -29.67 -2.64 18.30
CA MET A 305 -30.83 -3.21 18.97
C MET A 305 -31.90 -2.13 19.01
N SER A 306 -32.43 -1.80 17.84
CA SER A 306 -33.70 -1.15 17.60
C SER A 306 -34.79 -2.18 17.89
N THR A 307 -34.77 -2.75 19.10
CA THR A 307 -36.02 -3.26 19.63
C THR A 307 -36.90 -2.04 19.74
N ALA A 308 -37.89 -1.91 18.84
CA ALA A 308 -38.81 -0.78 18.84
C ALA A 308 -39.43 -0.55 20.24
N THR A 309 -39.45 -1.58 21.08
CA THR A 309 -39.74 -1.53 22.51
C THR A 309 -38.80 -0.61 23.28
N SER A 310 -37.47 -0.79 23.21
CA SER A 310 -36.52 0.04 23.97
C SER A 310 -36.54 1.51 23.52
N GLU A 311 -36.56 1.77 22.22
CA GLU A 311 -36.66 3.14 21.68
C GLU A 311 -37.98 3.82 22.08
N ARG A 312 -39.12 3.10 22.03
CA ARG A 312 -40.42 3.62 22.51
C ARG A 312 -40.40 3.89 24.01
N SER A 313 -39.77 3.03 24.81
CA SER A 313 -39.64 3.22 26.26
C SER A 313 -38.83 4.48 26.58
N PHE A 314 -37.67 4.67 25.93
CA PHE A 314 -36.84 5.86 26.11
C PHE A 314 -37.51 7.15 25.59
N LEU A 315 -38.19 7.10 24.45
CA LEU A 315 -38.92 8.24 23.91
C LEU A 315 -40.10 8.61 24.83
N ALA A 316 -40.89 7.64 25.28
CA ALA A 316 -41.99 7.86 26.20
C ALA A 316 -41.49 8.43 27.54
N MET A 317 -40.39 7.88 28.07
CA MET A 317 -39.75 8.39 29.28
C MET A 317 -39.27 9.84 29.12
N SER A 318 -38.70 10.19 27.97
CA SER A 318 -38.32 11.58 27.67
C SER A 318 -39.53 12.52 27.59
N ILE A 319 -40.63 12.08 26.99
CA ILE A 319 -41.87 12.86 26.89
C ILE A 319 -42.51 13.05 28.27
N VAL A 320 -42.63 11.99 29.07
CA VAL A 320 -43.24 12.00 30.41
C VAL A 320 -42.41 12.86 31.36
N LYS A 321 -41.08 12.66 31.40
CA LYS A 321 -40.17 13.44 32.24
C LYS A 321 -40.19 14.92 31.86
N THR A 322 -40.25 15.26 30.58
CA THR A 322 -40.24 16.68 30.15
C THR A 322 -41.58 17.37 30.42
N ARG A 323 -42.72 16.66 30.31
CA ARG A 323 -44.05 17.26 30.47
C ARG A 323 -44.57 17.27 31.91
N LEU A 324 -44.26 16.26 32.71
CA LEU A 324 -44.82 16.12 34.08
C LEU A 324 -43.90 16.62 35.19
N ARG A 325 -42.58 16.67 34.99
CA ARG A 325 -41.61 17.11 36.02
C ARG A 325 -41.78 18.57 36.46
N ASN A 326 -42.46 19.40 35.65
CA ASN A 326 -42.76 20.78 36.02
C ASN A 326 -44.04 20.92 36.88
N LYS A 327 -44.75 19.82 37.19
CA LYS A 327 -46.04 19.85 37.89
C LYS A 327 -46.18 18.87 39.05
N MET A 328 -45.20 17.97 39.30
CA MET A 328 -45.37 16.84 40.24
C MET A 328 -44.09 16.56 41.04
N GLU A 329 -44.25 16.03 42.26
CA GLU A 329 -43.14 15.55 43.11
C GLU A 329 -42.47 14.29 42.51
N ASP A 330 -41.18 14.10 42.78
CA ASP A 330 -40.32 13.10 42.13
C ASP A 330 -40.76 11.64 42.40
N GLU A 331 -41.33 11.32 43.56
CA GLU A 331 -41.86 9.97 43.87
C GLU A 331 -43.05 9.61 42.97
N PHE A 332 -44.03 10.52 42.85
CA PHE A 332 -45.21 10.29 42.01
C PHE A 332 -44.85 10.15 40.52
N LEU A 333 -43.86 10.93 40.07
CA LEU A 333 -43.34 10.81 38.71
C LEU A 333 -42.69 9.43 38.48
N THR A 334 -41.98 8.91 39.48
CA THR A 334 -41.32 7.60 39.42
C THR A 334 -42.35 6.48 39.34
N ASP A 335 -43.38 6.50 40.18
CA ASP A 335 -44.45 5.50 40.17
C ASP A 335 -45.25 5.51 38.86
N SER A 336 -45.51 6.71 38.32
CA SER A 336 -46.18 6.87 37.02
C SER A 336 -45.35 6.35 35.85
N LEU A 337 -44.02 6.51 35.90
CA LEU A 337 -43.10 5.97 34.91
C LEU A 337 -43.06 4.44 34.96
N ILE A 338 -43.03 3.84 36.16
CA ILE A 338 -43.05 2.38 36.35
C ILE A 338 -44.34 1.80 35.77
N MET A 339 -45.51 2.39 36.09
CA MET A 339 -46.80 1.92 35.59
C MET A 339 -46.91 2.02 34.05
N TYR A 340 -46.29 3.02 33.43
CA TYR A 340 -46.28 3.16 31.97
C TYR A 340 -45.31 2.19 31.28
N ILE A 341 -44.12 1.96 31.86
CA ILE A 341 -43.13 0.99 31.34
C ILE A 341 -43.69 -0.43 31.43
N GLU A 342 -44.33 -0.76 32.55
CA GLU A 342 -44.93 -2.07 32.82
C GLU A 342 -46.41 -2.13 32.45
N ARG A 343 -46.86 -1.33 31.46
CA ARG A 343 -48.29 -1.19 31.12
C ARG A 343 -48.96 -2.52 30.76
N GLU A 344 -48.25 -3.42 30.08
CA GLU A 344 -48.78 -4.76 29.76
C GLU A 344 -49.01 -5.64 31.00
N ILE A 345 -48.28 -5.39 32.09
CA ILE A 345 -48.51 -6.03 33.39
C ILE A 345 -49.66 -5.31 34.10
N ALA A 346 -49.68 -3.98 34.08
CA ALA A 346 -50.75 -3.18 34.67
C ALA A 346 -52.14 -3.47 34.05
N GLU A 347 -52.20 -3.71 32.73
CA GLU A 347 -53.43 -4.08 32.01
C GLU A 347 -54.02 -5.42 32.50
N LYS A 348 -53.21 -6.28 33.13
CA LYS A 348 -53.67 -7.55 33.72
C LYS A 348 -54.19 -7.40 35.15
N ILE A 349 -54.01 -6.24 35.78
CA ILE A 349 -54.48 -5.97 37.13
C ILE A 349 -55.92 -5.45 37.05
N SER A 350 -56.88 -6.21 37.58
CA SER A 350 -58.28 -5.76 37.58
C SER A 350 -58.52 -4.70 38.66
N ILE A 351 -59.36 -3.70 38.34
CA ILE A 351 -59.76 -2.66 39.29
C ILE A 351 -60.42 -3.29 40.53
N GLU A 352 -61.16 -4.39 40.37
CA GLU A 352 -61.77 -5.11 41.49
C GLU A 352 -60.73 -5.73 42.44
N LEU A 353 -59.61 -6.24 41.92
CA LEU A 353 -58.49 -6.72 42.73
C LEU A 353 -57.87 -5.59 43.54
N ILE A 354 -57.62 -4.43 42.92
CA ILE A 354 -57.07 -3.26 43.61
C ILE A 354 -58.02 -2.78 44.70
N ILE A 355 -59.32 -2.67 44.39
CA ILE A 355 -60.34 -2.22 45.35
C ILE A 355 -60.42 -3.19 46.54
N ASN A 356 -60.42 -4.50 46.29
CA ASN A 356 -60.47 -5.50 47.36
C ASN A 356 -59.19 -5.50 48.20
N GLU A 357 -58.03 -5.36 47.59
CA GLU A 357 -56.77 -5.27 48.32
C GLU A 357 -56.73 -3.99 49.19
N PHE A 358 -57.10 -2.86 48.62
CA PHE A 358 -57.17 -1.58 49.33
C PHE A 358 -58.20 -1.61 50.47
N ARG A 359 -59.31 -2.35 50.30
CA ARG A 359 -60.33 -2.57 51.34
C ARG A 359 -59.82 -3.44 52.49
N ASN A 360 -58.86 -4.33 52.24
CA ASN A 360 -58.30 -5.24 53.24
C ASN A 360 -57.14 -4.64 54.06
N ILE A 361 -56.61 -3.48 53.69
CA ILE A 361 -55.60 -2.74 54.46
C ILE A 361 -56.26 -2.15 55.73
N LYS A 362 -56.10 -2.84 56.86
CA LYS A 362 -56.66 -2.49 58.18
C LYS A 362 -55.74 -1.56 58.98
N GLU A 363 -55.68 -0.28 58.60
CA GLU A 363 -55.44 0.80 59.56
C GLU A 363 -55.83 2.14 58.95
N ARG A 364 -56.98 2.68 59.37
CA ARG A 364 -57.48 3.98 58.92
C ARG A 364 -57.92 4.79 60.14
N ARG A 365 -56.98 5.50 60.75
CA ARG A 365 -57.29 6.63 61.63
C ARG A 365 -56.34 7.77 61.32
N VAL A 366 -56.78 8.70 60.48
CA VAL A 366 -56.31 10.09 60.61
C VAL A 366 -56.87 10.58 61.95
N ARG A 367 -55.98 10.85 62.93
CA ARG A 367 -56.39 11.48 64.19
C ARG A 367 -56.88 12.90 63.87
N PHE A 368 -58.19 13.09 63.78
CA PHE A 368 -58.79 14.40 63.93
C PHE A 368 -58.61 14.83 65.38
N LEU A 369 -57.66 15.73 65.65
CA LEU A 369 -57.62 16.50 66.89
C LEU A 369 -58.68 17.61 66.76
N CYS A 370 -59.88 17.35 67.29
CA CYS A 370 -60.82 18.41 67.63
C CYS A 370 -60.17 19.30 68.70
N TRP A 371 -59.97 20.58 68.41
CA TRP A 371 -59.81 21.61 69.44
C TRP A 371 -61.19 22.23 69.68
N GLY A 372 -61.79 21.89 70.80
CA GLY A 372 -63.01 22.50 71.32
C GLY A 372 -62.84 22.79 72.80
N SER A 373 -63.01 24.07 73.14
CA SER A 373 -62.96 24.74 74.46
C SER A 373 -61.62 24.84 75.17
#